data_AF-A0A3M2CEF2-F1
#
_entry.id   AF-A0A3M2CEF2-F1
#
_cell.length_a   1.000
_cell.length_b   1.000
_cell.length_c   1.000
_cell.angle_alpha   90.00
_cell.angle_beta   90.00
_cell.angle_gamma   90.00
#
_symmetry.space_group_name_H-M   'P 1'
#
loop_
_entity.id
_entity.type
_entity.pdbx_description
1 polymer ?
#
loop_
_entity_poly.entity_id
_entity_poly.type
_entity_poly.pdbx_seq_one_letter_code
_entity_poly.pdbx_strand_id
1 'polypeptide(L)'
;MADSGYLQIKRHSGFTLLEILVALAILSIAMGAILNSIQVSTRSAIHLMDKTLAHWVAMNTLTELQTASSWPGIGTRKERTEMANTTWFWEADIEGTEDPNIRRLKIRVMSEEHP
;
A
#
# COMPACT_ATOMS: atom_id res chain seq x y z
N MET A 1 44.90 60.32 32.59
CA MET A 1 43.53 60.84 32.74
C MET A 1 42.64 59.95 31.89
N ALA A 2 41.67 59.30 32.52
CA ALA A 2 41.15 57.99 32.14
C ALA A 2 40.37 57.94 30.81
N ASP A 3 40.67 56.90 30.03
CA ASP A 3 39.89 56.42 28.89
C ASP A 3 38.66 55.68 29.42
N SER A 4 37.46 56.23 29.20
CA SER A 4 36.19 55.65 29.64
C SER A 4 35.43 55.13 28.42
N GLY A 5 35.83 53.94 27.97
CA GLY A 5 35.09 53.15 26.99
C GLY A 5 33.82 52.60 27.63
N TYR A 6 32.70 53.28 27.41
CA TYR A 6 31.38 52.77 27.78
C TYR A 6 31.09 51.48 27.01
N LEU A 7 31.11 50.34 27.70
CA LEU A 7 30.65 49.05 27.18
C LEU A 7 29.17 49.16 26.82
N GLN A 8 28.88 49.28 25.52
CA GLN A 8 27.54 49.17 24.96
C GLN A 8 27.02 47.74 25.18
N ILE A 9 26.21 47.53 26.22
CA ILE A 9 25.51 46.27 26.44
C ILE A 9 24.45 46.14 25.35
N LYS A 10 24.70 45.30 24.33
CA LYS A 10 23.68 44.90 23.36
C LYS A 10 22.53 44.22 24.11
N ARG A 11 21.35 44.84 24.12
CA ARG A 11 20.13 44.16 24.59
C ARG A 11 19.82 43.01 23.63
N HIS A 12 19.82 41.79 24.16
CA HIS A 12 19.31 40.63 23.45
C HIS A 12 17.79 40.77 23.34
N SER A 13 17.25 40.93 22.14
CA SER A 13 15.81 40.81 21.92
C SER A 13 15.41 39.37 22.17
N GLY A 14 14.62 39.12 23.22
CA GLY A 14 13.97 37.84 23.45
C GLY A 14 12.77 37.66 22.52
N PHE A 15 12.36 36.42 22.31
CA PHE A 15 11.16 36.10 21.53
C PHE A 15 9.90 36.53 22.29
N THR A 16 8.96 37.12 21.57
CA THR A 16 7.63 37.46 22.06
C THR A 16 6.73 36.22 22.05
N LEU A 17 5.74 36.18 22.95
CA LEU A 17 4.74 35.11 22.99
C LEU A 17 4.05 34.91 21.64
N LEU A 18 3.81 35.99 20.89
CA LEU A 18 3.22 35.96 19.55
C LEU A 18 4.10 35.20 18.55
N GLU A 19 5.42 35.40 18.56
CA GLU A 19 6.33 34.71 17.64
C GLU A 19 6.35 33.20 17.87
N ILE A 20 6.36 32.76 19.13
CA ILE A 20 6.31 31.32 19.45
C ILE A 20 4.98 30.72 19.01
N LEU A 21 3.85 31.42 19.21
CA LEU A 21 2.55 30.94 18.74
C LEU A 21 2.49 30.83 17.21
N VAL A 22 3.00 31.84 16.50
CA VAL A 22 3.04 31.83 15.03
C VAL A 22 3.99 30.73 14.52
N ALA A 23 5.16 30.58 15.13
CA ALA A 23 6.12 29.53 14.77
C ALA A 23 5.52 28.14 14.96
N LEU A 24 4.83 27.90 16.09
CA LEU A 24 4.14 26.64 16.35
C LEU A 24 2.97 26.41 15.39
N ALA A 25 2.23 27.46 15.01
CA ALA A 25 1.15 27.35 14.04
C ALA A 25 1.69 26.90 12.66
N ILE A 26 2.74 27.56 12.17
CA ILE A 26 3.39 27.21 10.89
C ILE A 26 3.97 25.80 10.97
N LEU A 27 4.66 25.47 12.05
CA LEU A 27 5.24 24.14 12.27
C LEU A 27 4.16 23.05 12.27
N SER A 28 3.03 23.29 12.94
CA SER A 28 1.94 22.33 13.02
C SER A 28 1.33 22.05 11.64
N ILE A 29 1.17 23.09 10.82
CA ILE A 29 0.67 22.96 9.45
C ILE A 29 1.67 22.14 8.60
N ALA A 30 2.95 22.48 8.67
CA ALA A 30 4.01 21.76 7.95
C ALA A 30 4.08 20.28 8.36
N MET A 31 3.99 20.00 9.66
CA MET A 31 3.95 18.63 10.18
C MET A 31 2.72 17.86 9.68
N GLY A 32 1.55 18.51 9.62
CA GLY A 32 0.34 17.90 9.06
C GLY A 32 0.53 17.45 7.61
N ALA A 33 1.20 18.26 6.77
CA ALA A 33 1.52 17.88 5.40
C ALA A 33 2.47 16.67 5.33
N ILE A 34 3.50 16.63 6.18
CA ILE A 34 4.45 15.51 6.26
C ILE A 34 3.73 14.22 6.68
N LEU A 35 2.91 14.28 7.72
CA LEU A 35 2.14 13.12 8.20
C LEU A 35 1.22 12.57 7.11
N ASN A 36 0.54 13.46 6.38
CA ASN A 36 -0.28 13.04 5.25
C ASN A 36 0.56 12.34 4.15
N SER A 37 1.74 12.88 3.83
CA SER A 37 2.66 12.25 2.87
C SER A 37 3.09 10.84 3.30
N ILE A 38 3.41 10.66 4.59
CA ILE A 38 3.75 9.35 5.16
C ILE A 38 2.57 8.40 5.01
N GLN A 39 1.37 8.83 5.38
CA GLN A 39 0.17 8.02 5.26
C GLN A 39 -0.11 7.58 3.82
N VAL A 40 0.07 8.47 2.84
CA VAL A 40 -0.07 8.12 1.41
C VAL A 40 0.95 7.06 1.03
N SER A 41 2.22 7.23 1.40
CA SER A 41 3.30 6.27 1.11
C SER A 41 3.01 4.89 1.73
N THR A 42 2.60 4.85 3.00
CA THR A 42 2.22 3.61 3.69
C THR A 42 1.05 2.91 3.00
N ARG A 43 0.00 3.64 2.62
CA ARG A 43 -1.14 3.06 1.89
C ARG A 43 -0.71 2.47 0.54
N SER A 44 0.17 3.17 -0.19
CA SER A 44 0.72 2.66 -1.45
C SER A 44 1.54 1.39 -1.26
N ALA A 45 2.36 1.31 -0.21
CA ALA A 45 3.14 0.13 0.10
C ALA A 45 2.26 -1.09 0.44
N ILE A 46 1.22 -0.89 1.26
CA ILE A 46 0.24 -1.94 1.58
C ILE A 46 -0.48 -2.41 0.31
N HIS A 47 -0.95 -1.49 -0.53
CA HIS A 47 -1.63 -1.85 -1.77
C HIS A 47 -0.74 -2.66 -2.74
N LEU A 48 0.56 -2.34 -2.80
CA LEU A 48 1.50 -3.10 -3.62
C LEU A 48 1.77 -4.50 -3.04
N MET A 49 1.86 -4.60 -1.72
CA MET A 49 1.96 -5.88 -1.02
C MET A 49 0.74 -6.76 -1.30
N ASP A 50 -0.47 -6.23 -1.18
CA ASP A 50 -1.72 -6.96 -1.47
C ASP A 50 -1.76 -7.48 -2.91
N LYS A 51 -1.34 -6.68 -3.89
CA LYS A 51 -1.22 -7.11 -5.29
C LYS A 51 -0.20 -8.23 -5.48
N THR A 52 0.92 -8.17 -4.77
CA THR A 52 1.97 -9.20 -4.83
C THR A 52 1.46 -10.52 -4.26
N LEU A 53 0.77 -10.47 -3.11
CA LEU A 53 0.16 -11.64 -2.50
C LEU A 53 -0.96 -12.20 -3.40
N ALA A 54 -1.87 -11.37 -3.90
CA ALA A 54 -2.90 -11.81 -4.84
C ALA A 54 -2.30 -12.50 -6.09
N HIS A 55 -1.17 -11.99 -6.59
CA HIS A 55 -0.46 -12.60 -7.71
C HIS A 55 0.13 -13.97 -7.36
N TRP A 56 0.74 -14.14 -6.18
CA TRP A 56 1.22 -15.44 -5.73
C TRP A 56 0.09 -16.45 -5.56
N VAL A 57 -1.07 -16.04 -5.03
CA VAL A 57 -2.27 -16.88 -5.00
C VAL A 57 -2.66 -17.31 -6.42
N ALA A 58 -2.72 -16.37 -7.38
CA ALA A 58 -3.05 -16.69 -8.76
C ALA A 58 -2.07 -17.69 -9.40
N MET A 59 -0.77 -17.54 -9.12
CA MET A 59 0.27 -18.45 -9.61
C MET A 59 0.17 -19.84 -9.01
N ASN A 60 -0.15 -19.93 -7.71
CA ASN A 60 -0.39 -21.21 -7.05
C ASN A 60 -1.62 -21.91 -7.65
N THR A 61 -2.74 -21.20 -7.78
CA THR A 61 -3.96 -21.71 -8.43
C THR A 61 -3.71 -22.15 -9.88
N LEU A 62 -2.95 -21.37 -10.65
CA LEU A 62 -2.58 -21.75 -12.02
C LEU A 62 -1.78 -23.06 -12.04
N THR A 63 -0.80 -23.17 -11.14
CA THR A 63 0.05 -24.36 -11.02
C THR A 63 -0.76 -25.58 -10.63
N GLU A 64 -1.69 -25.45 -9.68
CA GLU A 64 -2.61 -26.50 -9.27
C GLU A 64 -3.48 -26.98 -10.45
N LEU A 65 -4.04 -26.05 -11.22
CA LEU A 65 -4.86 -26.40 -12.39
C LEU A 65 -4.05 -27.03 -13.52
N GLN A 66 -2.79 -26.65 -13.70
CA GLN A 66 -1.90 -27.21 -14.73
C GLN A 66 -1.33 -28.58 -14.36
N THR A 67 -1.16 -28.86 -13.06
CA THR A 67 -0.62 -30.13 -12.56
C THR A 67 -1.71 -31.15 -12.21
N ALA A 68 -2.98 -30.75 -12.30
CA ALA A 68 -4.12 -31.63 -12.06
C ALA A 68 -4.11 -32.84 -13.01
N SER A 69 -4.38 -34.03 -12.47
CA SER A 69 -4.37 -35.29 -13.22
C SER A 69 -5.40 -35.35 -14.35
N SER A 70 -6.49 -34.58 -14.24
CA SER A 70 -7.51 -34.45 -15.28
C SER A 70 -7.50 -33.05 -15.87
N TRP A 71 -7.75 -33.00 -17.18
CA TRP A 71 -7.87 -31.73 -17.88
C TRP A 71 -8.96 -30.86 -17.24
N PRO A 72 -8.71 -29.56 -16.97
CA PRO A 72 -9.69 -28.71 -16.33
C PRO A 72 -10.98 -28.63 -17.15
N GLY A 73 -12.11 -28.96 -16.51
CA GLY A 73 -13.43 -28.87 -17.14
C GLY A 73 -13.75 -27.41 -17.51
N ILE A 74 -14.45 -27.22 -18.63
CA ILE A 74 -14.95 -25.90 -19.04
C ILE A 74 -15.97 -25.43 -18.00
N GLY A 75 -15.93 -24.14 -17.66
CA GLY A 75 -16.81 -23.51 -16.68
C GLY A 75 -16.04 -22.65 -15.69
N THR A 76 -16.72 -22.28 -14.62
CA THR A 76 -16.17 -21.42 -13.56
C THR A 76 -15.92 -22.23 -12.31
N ARG A 77 -14.71 -22.11 -11.75
CA ARG A 77 -14.35 -22.64 -10.44
C ARG A 77 -14.14 -21.49 -9.47
N LYS A 78 -14.73 -21.59 -8.27
CA LYS A 78 -14.57 -20.62 -7.19
C LYS A 78 -14.13 -21.35 -5.93
N GLU A 79 -13.10 -20.85 -5.28
CA GLU A 79 -12.61 -21.42 -4.03
C GLU A 79 -11.95 -20.35 -3.17
N ARG A 80 -11.71 -20.70 -1.91
CA ARG A 80 -10.98 -19.86 -0.95
C ARG A 80 -9.65 -20.49 -0.61
N THR A 81 -8.64 -19.67 -0.38
CA THR A 81 -7.34 -20.10 0.12
C THR A 81 -6.85 -19.15 1.21
N GLU A 82 -5.90 -19.59 2.02
CA GLU A 82 -5.29 -18.77 3.05
C GLU A 82 -3.82 -18.54 2.70
N MET A 83 -3.40 -17.28 2.70
CA MET A 83 -2.00 -16.92 2.48
C MET A 83 -1.66 -15.62 3.20
N ALA A 84 -0.49 -15.58 3.83
CA ALA A 84 -0.04 -14.45 4.62
C ALA A 84 -1.10 -14.00 5.66
N ASN A 85 -1.69 -14.99 6.35
CA ASN A 85 -2.70 -14.79 7.38
C ASN A 85 -3.97 -14.05 6.88
N THR A 86 -4.21 -14.07 5.58
CA THR A 86 -5.34 -13.44 4.89
C THR A 86 -6.10 -14.51 4.10
N THR A 87 -7.43 -14.50 4.18
CA THR A 87 -8.27 -15.34 3.32
C THR A 87 -8.43 -14.65 1.96
N TRP A 88 -8.14 -15.38 0.89
CA TRP A 88 -8.30 -14.96 -0.49
C TRP A 88 -9.37 -15.79 -1.16
N PHE A 89 -10.18 -15.15 -2.00
CA PHE A 89 -11.17 -15.80 -2.85
C PHE A 89 -10.67 -15.73 -4.29
N TRP A 90 -10.60 -16.87 -4.96
CA TRP A 90 -10.20 -16.92 -6.35
C TRP A 90 -11.29 -17.54 -7.21
N GLU A 91 -11.36 -17.06 -8.44
CA GLU A 91 -12.28 -17.53 -9.47
C GLU A 91 -11.48 -17.81 -10.73
N ALA A 92 -11.60 -19.02 -11.27
CA ALA A 92 -11.01 -19.44 -12.52
C ALA A 92 -12.11 -19.71 -13.56
N ASP A 93 -12.15 -18.89 -14.60
CA ASP A 93 -12.96 -19.17 -15.79
C ASP A 93 -12.13 -19.96 -16.79
N ILE A 94 -12.63 -21.15 -17.14
CA ILE A 94 -11.99 -22.07 -18.06
C ILE A 94 -12.85 -22.11 -19.32
N GLU A 95 -12.32 -21.57 -20.41
CA GLU A 95 -13.00 -21.48 -21.69
C GLU A 95 -12.35 -22.40 -22.73
N GLY A 96 -13.20 -23.00 -23.58
CA GLY A 96 -12.75 -23.67 -24.80
C GLY A 96 -12.09 -22.70 -25.77
N THR A 97 -11.23 -23.22 -26.64
CA THR A 97 -10.70 -22.47 -27.78
C THR A 97 -11.00 -23.23 -29.07
N GLU A 98 -10.67 -22.66 -30.23
CA GLU A 98 -10.82 -23.33 -31.52
C GLU A 98 -10.00 -24.63 -31.60
N ASP A 99 -8.84 -24.68 -30.94
CA ASP A 99 -8.08 -25.91 -30.77
C ASP A 99 -8.63 -26.70 -29.56
N PRO A 100 -9.12 -27.94 -29.76
CA PRO A 100 -9.64 -28.76 -28.67
C PRO A 100 -8.57 -29.13 -27.63
N ASN A 101 -7.28 -29.00 -27.95
CA ASN A 101 -6.16 -29.22 -27.04
C ASN A 101 -5.72 -27.95 -26.29
N ILE A 102 -6.38 -26.81 -26.51
CA ILE A 102 -6.06 -25.56 -25.83
C ILE A 102 -7.29 -25.10 -25.03
N ARG A 103 -7.04 -24.60 -23.81
CA ARG A 103 -8.02 -23.91 -22.98
C ARG A 103 -7.48 -22.55 -22.59
N ARG A 104 -8.37 -21.57 -22.51
CA ARG A 104 -8.08 -20.26 -21.93
C ARG A 104 -8.47 -20.30 -20.47
N LEU A 105 -7.52 -20.00 -19.59
CA LEU A 105 -7.77 -19.85 -18.16
C LEU A 105 -7.69 -18.36 -17.81
N LYS A 106 -8.72 -17.84 -17.14
CA LYS A 106 -8.73 -16.49 -16.57
C LYS A 106 -8.93 -16.59 -15.07
N ILE A 107 -7.87 -16.30 -14.31
CA ILE A 107 -7.88 -16.34 -12.85
C ILE A 107 -8.06 -14.93 -12.30
N ARG A 108 -9.04 -14.75 -11.43
CA ARG A 108 -9.27 -13.54 -10.63
C ARG A 108 -9.03 -13.87 -9.17
N VAL A 109 -8.34 -13.00 -8.45
CA VAL A 109 -8.07 -13.14 -7.01
C VAL A 109 -8.55 -11.88 -6.30
N MET A 110 -9.27 -12.08 -5.20
CA MET A 110 -9.96 -11.05 -4.43
C MET A 110 -9.69 -11.28 -2.94
N SER A 111 -9.49 -10.19 -2.18
CA SER A 111 -9.32 -10.23 -0.73
C SER A 111 -10.65 -10.23 0.05
N GLU A 112 -11.76 -10.00 -0.64
CA GLU A 112 -13.12 -9.99 -0.08
C GLU A 112 -14.04 -10.88 -0.91
N GLU A 113 -15.01 -11.51 -0.27
CA GLU A 113 -16.04 -12.32 -0.93
C GLU A 113 -17.04 -11.38 -1.60
N HIS A 114 -17.01 -11.27 -2.92
CA HIS A 114 -18.03 -10.55 -3.68
C HIS A 114 -19.20 -11.51 -4.00
N PRO A 115 -20.47 -11.11 -3.73
CA PRO A 115 -21.66 -11.91 -4.05
C PRO A 115 -21.88 -12.10 -5.56
#